data_AF-A0A8D8FXA4-F1
#
_entry.id   AF-A0A8D8FXA4-F1
#
_cell.length_a   1.000
_cell.length_b   1.000
_cell.length_c   1.000
_cell.angle_alpha   90.00
_cell.angle_beta   90.00
_cell.angle_gamma   90.00
#
_symmetry.space_group_name_H-M   'P 1'
#
loop_
_entity.id
_entity.type
_entity.pdbx_description
1 polymer ?
#
loop_
_entity_poly.entity_id
_entity_poly.type
_entity_poly.pdbx_seq_one_letter_code
_entity_poly.pdbx_strand_id
1 'polypeptide(L)'
;KLGSTEIGSTEIYLDRESCRKQECTLGILMADSFVDAFTNASFKPLAMIQAGNFRNPIPVGKITNGDVIEAAPYGSTADMVKLKGEDIMNMVEHSFTLDDENRTNCLQTSGFNVVVDLKKSFNNRILKIEA
;
A
#
# COMPACT_ATOMS: atom_id res chain seq x y z
N LYS A 1 -7.25 -7.33 -26.27
CA LYS A 1 -8.00 -8.34 -25.48
C LYS A 1 -7.39 -8.65 -24.10
N LEU A 2 -6.18 -8.19 -23.77
CA LEU A 2 -5.54 -8.43 -22.47
C LEU A 2 -6.41 -8.02 -21.26
N GLY A 3 -7.06 -6.85 -21.32
CA GLY A 3 -7.88 -6.33 -20.21
C GLY A 3 -9.03 -7.25 -19.77
N SER A 4 -9.66 -7.99 -20.68
CA SER A 4 -10.80 -8.87 -20.33
C SER A 4 -10.40 -10.26 -19.84
N THR A 5 -9.10 -10.52 -19.67
CA THR A 5 -8.61 -11.83 -19.22
C THR A 5 -8.80 -11.93 -17.71
N GLU A 6 -9.56 -12.94 -17.27
CA GLU A 6 -9.73 -13.29 -15.86
C GLU A 6 -8.40 -13.84 -15.30
N ILE A 7 -7.98 -13.29 -14.17
CA ILE A 7 -6.72 -13.64 -13.48
C ILE A 7 -6.94 -14.14 -12.06
N GLY A 8 -8.17 -14.04 -11.54
CA GLY A 8 -8.54 -14.53 -10.23
C GLY A 8 -9.92 -14.07 -9.80
N SER A 9 -10.17 -14.16 -8.49
CA SER A 9 -11.40 -13.67 -7.87
C SER A 9 -11.15 -13.25 -6.43
N THR A 10 -11.99 -12.35 -5.92
CA THR A 10 -12.01 -11.96 -4.50
C THR A 10 -13.40 -12.18 -3.89
N GLU A 11 -13.43 -12.65 -2.64
CA GLU A 11 -14.67 -12.80 -1.86
C GLU A 11 -15.04 -11.53 -1.09
N ILE A 12 -14.10 -10.58 -1.01
CA ILE A 12 -14.27 -9.30 -0.32
C ILE A 12 -14.08 -8.13 -1.28
N TYR A 13 -14.65 -6.99 -0.92
CA TYR A 13 -14.41 -5.74 -1.63
C TYR A 13 -12.99 -5.25 -1.34
N LEU A 14 -12.23 -4.95 -2.41
CA LEU A 14 -10.90 -4.38 -2.30
C LEU A 14 -11.01 -2.85 -2.33
N ASP A 15 -11.11 -2.29 -1.14
CA ASP A 15 -11.36 -0.88 -0.85
C ASP A 15 -10.18 0.00 -1.23
N ARG A 16 -10.48 1.12 -1.87
CA ARG A 16 -9.50 2.16 -2.26
C ARG A 16 -9.74 3.46 -1.48
N GLU A 17 -10.93 3.66 -0.93
CA GLU A 17 -11.41 4.89 -0.31
C GLU A 17 -10.72 5.16 1.03
N SER A 18 -10.51 4.11 1.84
CA SER A 18 -9.83 4.26 3.13
C SER A 18 -8.32 4.46 2.99
N CYS A 19 -7.72 4.00 1.89
CA CYS A 19 -6.26 3.89 1.74
C CYS A 19 -5.50 5.18 2.03
N ARG A 20 -6.08 6.35 1.74
CA ARG A 20 -5.38 7.62 1.99
C ARG A 20 -5.27 7.96 3.47
N LYS A 21 -6.19 7.50 4.31
CA LYS A 21 -6.30 7.88 5.72
C LYS A 21 -5.87 6.79 6.68
N GLN A 22 -6.04 5.54 6.29
CA GLN A 22 -5.80 4.37 7.11
C GLN A 22 -5.52 3.15 6.22
N GLU A 23 -5.34 2.01 6.86
CA GLU A 23 -5.25 0.70 6.23
C GLU A 23 -6.48 0.39 5.36
N CYS A 24 -6.28 -0.21 4.18
CA CYS A 24 -7.33 -0.60 3.26
C CYS A 24 -7.03 -1.96 2.60
N THR A 25 -8.07 -2.70 2.22
CA THR A 25 -7.92 -4.07 1.72
C THR A 25 -7.18 -4.17 0.39
N LEU A 26 -7.38 -3.23 -0.54
CA LEU A 26 -6.61 -3.19 -1.80
C LEU A 26 -5.12 -2.90 -1.55
N GLY A 27 -4.85 -2.00 -0.60
CA GLY A 27 -3.50 -1.59 -0.22
C GLY A 27 -2.68 -2.73 0.37
N ILE A 28 -3.26 -3.43 1.35
CA ILE A 28 -2.63 -4.60 1.97
C ILE A 28 -2.38 -5.68 0.93
N LEU A 29 -3.38 -6.01 0.10
CA LEU A 29 -3.23 -7.03 -0.94
C LEU A 29 -2.04 -6.72 -1.86
N MET A 30 -1.89 -5.47 -2.27
CA MET A 30 -0.77 -5.06 -3.12
C MET A 30 0.56 -5.12 -2.38
N ALA A 31 0.61 -4.67 -1.11
CA ALA A 31 1.83 -4.76 -0.30
C ALA A 31 2.25 -6.22 -0.06
N ASP A 32 1.30 -7.11 0.24
CA ASP A 32 1.54 -8.55 0.38
C ASP A 32 2.05 -9.16 -0.92
N SER A 33 1.51 -8.74 -2.07
CA SER A 33 1.97 -9.20 -3.38
C SER A 33 3.44 -8.84 -3.65
N PHE A 34 3.91 -7.69 -3.14
CA PHE A 34 5.31 -7.31 -3.23
C PHE A 34 6.18 -8.19 -2.33
N VAL A 35 5.74 -8.48 -1.10
CA VAL A 35 6.46 -9.41 -0.23
C VAL A 35 6.56 -10.78 -0.89
N ASP A 36 5.47 -11.30 -1.44
CA ASP A 36 5.44 -12.59 -2.14
C ASP A 36 6.40 -12.62 -3.33
N ALA A 37 6.33 -11.61 -4.21
CA ALA A 37 7.16 -11.51 -5.41
C ALA A 37 8.67 -11.44 -5.13
N PHE A 38 9.06 -10.88 -3.99
CA PHE A 38 10.47 -10.67 -3.64
C PHE A 38 11.00 -11.61 -2.55
N THR A 39 10.15 -12.46 -1.97
CA THR A 39 10.57 -13.47 -0.99
C THR A 39 11.35 -14.59 -1.69
N ASN A 40 12.41 -15.05 -1.04
CA ASN A 40 13.17 -16.23 -1.46
C ASN A 40 13.58 -17.08 -0.24
N ALA A 41 14.30 -18.17 -0.49
CA ALA A 41 14.67 -19.15 0.56
C ALA A 41 15.43 -18.56 1.76
N SER A 42 16.13 -17.44 1.58
CA SER A 42 17.01 -16.87 2.62
C SER A 42 16.56 -15.48 3.07
N PHE A 43 15.50 -14.91 2.48
CA PHE A 43 15.14 -13.52 2.69
C PHE A 43 13.65 -13.27 2.47
N LYS A 44 13.04 -12.56 3.42
CA LYS A 44 11.67 -12.04 3.34
C LYS A 44 11.72 -10.51 3.53
N PRO A 45 11.31 -9.70 2.54
CA PRO A 45 11.29 -8.25 2.67
C PRO A 45 10.09 -7.76 3.49
N LEU A 46 10.17 -6.49 3.89
CA LEU A 46 9.01 -5.67 4.22
C LEU A 46 8.57 -4.94 2.95
N ALA A 47 7.27 -4.70 2.79
CA ALA A 47 6.75 -3.94 1.66
C ALA A 47 5.93 -2.74 2.11
N MET A 48 5.96 -1.71 1.27
CA MET A 48 5.18 -0.50 1.44
C MET A 48 4.72 -0.01 0.07
N ILE A 49 3.51 0.54 0.00
CA ILE A 49 3.01 1.25 -1.17
C ILE A 49 2.16 2.45 -0.74
N GLN A 50 2.39 3.59 -1.36
CA GLN A 50 1.64 4.81 -1.06
C GLN A 50 0.23 4.77 -1.69
N ALA A 51 -0.77 5.22 -0.94
CA ALA A 51 -2.17 5.23 -1.34
C ALA A 51 -2.47 5.95 -2.67
N GLY A 52 -1.62 6.89 -3.06
CA GLY A 52 -1.70 7.60 -4.33
C GLY A 52 -1.62 6.71 -5.57
N ASN A 53 -1.10 5.48 -5.44
CA ASN A 53 -1.08 4.49 -6.53
C ASN A 53 -2.48 3.97 -6.88
N PHE A 54 -3.44 4.00 -5.96
CA PHE A 54 -4.74 3.38 -6.15
C PHE A 54 -5.78 4.37 -6.66
N ARG A 55 -6.46 4.02 -7.77
CA ARG A 55 -7.42 4.86 -8.49
C ARG A 55 -8.83 4.32 -8.46
N ASN A 56 -9.00 3.01 -8.49
CA ASN A 56 -10.31 2.39 -8.38
C ASN A 56 -10.27 1.22 -7.40
N PRO A 57 -11.38 0.96 -6.69
CA PRO A 57 -11.55 -0.27 -5.93
C PRO A 57 -11.76 -1.45 -6.88
N ILE A 58 -11.65 -2.68 -6.36
CA ILE A 58 -11.99 -3.90 -7.10
C ILE A 58 -13.20 -4.57 -6.43
N PRO A 59 -14.33 -4.74 -7.16
CA PRO A 59 -15.52 -5.38 -6.64
C PRO A 59 -15.32 -6.86 -6.26
N VAL A 60 -16.24 -7.38 -5.45
CA VAL A 60 -16.35 -8.82 -5.16
C VAL A 60 -16.60 -9.59 -6.45
N GLY A 61 -15.96 -10.75 -6.59
CA GLY A 61 -16.13 -11.64 -7.73
C GLY A 61 -14.88 -11.72 -8.59
N LYS A 62 -15.09 -11.88 -9.89
CA LYS A 62 -14.00 -12.08 -10.87
C LYS A 62 -13.13 -10.84 -11.00
N ILE A 63 -11.82 -11.07 -11.07
CA ILE A 63 -10.81 -10.05 -11.29
C ILE A 63 -10.19 -10.29 -12.66
N THR A 64 -10.15 -9.25 -13.47
CA THR A 64 -9.50 -9.23 -14.77
C THR A 64 -8.24 -8.37 -14.75
N ASN A 65 -7.39 -8.51 -15.77
CA ASN A 65 -6.27 -7.59 -15.97
C ASN A 65 -6.72 -6.12 -16.06
N GLY A 66 -7.90 -5.86 -16.64
CA GLY A 66 -8.49 -4.53 -16.75
C GLY A 66 -8.77 -3.93 -15.37
N ASP A 67 -9.34 -4.72 -14.47
CA ASP A 67 -9.64 -4.28 -13.10
C ASP A 67 -8.36 -3.89 -12.34
N VAL A 68 -7.28 -4.68 -12.49
CA VAL A 68 -5.98 -4.38 -11.86
C VAL A 68 -5.34 -3.12 -12.46
N ILE A 69 -5.41 -2.95 -13.78
CA ILE A 69 -4.91 -1.74 -14.45
C ILE A 69 -5.73 -0.51 -14.01
N GLU A 70 -7.05 -0.62 -13.93
CA GLU A 70 -7.90 0.48 -13.46
C GLU A 70 -7.68 0.80 -11.98
N ALA A 71 -7.36 -0.21 -11.16
CA ALA A 71 -7.02 -0.03 -9.76
C ALA A 71 -5.66 0.68 -9.59
N ALA A 72 -4.62 0.33 -10.36
CA ALA A 72 -3.28 0.92 -10.28
C ALA A 72 -2.67 1.22 -11.68
N PRO A 73 -3.08 2.32 -12.36
CA PRO A 73 -2.87 2.54 -13.80
C PRO A 73 -1.52 3.13 -14.18
N TYR A 74 -0.58 3.26 -13.23
CA TYR A 74 0.64 4.04 -13.45
C TYR A 74 1.75 3.30 -14.18
N GLY A 75 1.63 1.97 -14.33
CA GLY A 75 2.69 1.15 -14.95
C GLY A 75 4.02 1.21 -14.20
N SER A 76 3.99 1.54 -12.91
CA SER A 76 5.15 1.58 -12.04
C SER A 76 5.71 0.18 -11.77
N THR A 77 7.00 0.11 -11.46
CA THR A 77 7.65 -1.12 -10.99
C THR A 77 7.59 -1.22 -9.47
N ALA A 78 7.70 -2.44 -8.96
CA ALA A 78 8.05 -2.68 -7.57
C ALA A 78 9.56 -2.88 -7.50
N ASP A 79 10.24 -2.12 -6.64
CA ASP A 79 11.70 -2.12 -6.53
C ASP A 79 12.13 -2.48 -5.11
N MET A 80 13.22 -3.26 -5.00
CA MET A 80 13.82 -3.59 -3.71
C MET A 80 14.94 -2.61 -3.37
N VAL A 81 14.83 -1.95 -2.22
CA VAL A 81 15.83 -1.01 -1.70
C VAL A 81 16.22 -1.36 -0.27
N LYS A 82 17.45 -1.01 0.12
CA LYS A 82 17.92 -1.13 1.50
C LYS A 82 17.84 0.24 2.18
N LEU A 83 17.03 0.33 3.23
CA LEU A 83 16.84 1.54 4.02
C LEU A 83 17.30 1.32 5.46
N LYS A 84 17.69 2.40 6.14
CA LYS A 84 17.85 2.36 7.59
C LYS A 84 16.49 2.44 8.26
N GLY A 85 16.39 1.97 9.51
CA GLY A 85 15.16 2.10 10.29
C GLY A 85 14.70 3.55 10.44
N GLU A 86 15.62 4.51 10.58
CA GLU A 86 15.30 5.95 10.64
C GLU A 86 14.59 6.45 9.38
N ASP A 87 15.00 5.95 8.20
CA ASP A 87 14.39 6.35 6.92
C ASP A 87 12.96 5.80 6.82
N ILE A 88 12.74 4.57 7.29
CA ILE A 88 11.39 3.97 7.35
C ILE A 88 10.48 4.79 8.26
N MET A 89 10.95 5.19 9.45
CA MET A 89 10.20 6.05 10.36
C MET A 89 9.85 7.40 9.70
N ASN A 90 10.82 8.03 9.03
CA ASN A 90 10.61 9.29 8.32
C ASN A 90 9.60 9.15 7.17
N MET A 91 9.63 8.04 6.43
CA MET A 91 8.66 7.75 5.37
C MET A 91 7.24 7.61 5.91
N VAL A 92 7.09 6.89 7.02
CA VAL A 92 5.79 6.71 7.68
C VAL A 92 5.26 8.04 8.19
N GLU A 93 6.08 8.87 8.84
CA GLU A 93 5.69 10.24 9.21
C GLU A 93 5.25 11.03 7.98
N HIS A 94 6.06 11.05 6.93
CA HIS A 94 5.75 11.79 5.71
C HIS A 94 4.44 11.36 5.05
N SER A 95 4.05 10.08 5.17
CA SER A 95 2.81 9.55 4.57
C SER A 95 1.53 10.21 5.08
N PHE A 96 1.57 10.83 6.26
CA PHE A 96 0.46 11.57 6.85
C PHE A 96 0.56 13.08 6.65
N THR A 97 1.56 13.57 5.89
CA THR A 97 1.61 14.96 5.46
C THR A 97 0.59 15.20 4.36
N LEU A 98 -0.05 16.37 4.36
CA LEU A 98 -1.01 16.75 3.34
C LEU A 98 -0.28 17.17 2.06
N ASP A 99 -0.75 16.68 0.91
CA ASP A 99 -0.38 17.20 -0.40
C ASP A 99 -1.06 18.54 -0.68
N ASP A 100 -0.77 19.14 -1.84
CA ASP A 100 -1.33 20.43 -2.27
C ASP A 100 -2.88 20.41 -2.41
N GLU A 101 -3.48 19.22 -2.44
CA GLU A 101 -4.93 19.01 -2.49
C GLU A 101 -5.53 18.67 -1.11
N ASN A 102 -4.78 18.88 -0.02
CA ASN A 102 -5.16 18.53 1.35
C ASN A 102 -5.48 17.04 1.54
N ARG A 103 -4.71 16.16 0.90
CA ARG A 103 -4.86 14.71 1.06
C ARG A 103 -3.61 14.10 1.67
N THR A 104 -3.82 13.16 2.58
CA THR A 104 -2.76 12.25 3.03
C THR A 104 -2.45 11.21 1.96
N ASN A 105 -1.27 10.60 2.09
CA ASN A 105 -0.76 9.56 1.21
C ASN A 105 -0.28 8.37 2.04
N CYS A 106 -1.16 7.89 2.93
CA CYS A 106 -0.85 6.86 3.91
C CYS A 106 -0.19 5.65 3.23
N LEU A 107 0.89 5.16 3.84
CA LEU A 107 1.54 3.93 3.39
C LEU A 107 0.66 2.75 3.76
N GLN A 108 0.50 1.85 2.81
CA GLN A 108 -0.07 0.52 2.99
C GLN A 108 1.12 -0.43 3.12
N THR A 109 1.14 -1.26 4.15
CA THR A 109 2.35 -1.98 4.59
C THR A 109 2.12 -3.49 4.61
N SER A 110 3.21 -4.26 4.49
CA SER A 110 3.23 -5.69 4.75
C SER A 110 4.52 -6.08 5.47
N GLY A 111 4.38 -6.98 6.44
CA GLY A 111 5.46 -7.42 7.33
C GLY A 111 5.73 -6.51 8.53
N PHE A 112 4.99 -5.41 8.69
CA PHE A 112 5.04 -4.58 9.89
C PHE A 112 3.77 -3.73 10.04
N ASN A 113 3.48 -3.37 11.29
CA ASN A 113 2.38 -2.53 11.72
C ASN A 113 2.90 -1.19 12.25
N VAL A 114 2.13 -0.12 12.03
CA VAL A 114 2.43 1.22 12.53
C VAL A 114 1.25 1.72 13.36
N VAL A 115 1.52 2.21 14.55
CA VAL A 115 0.55 2.95 15.37
C VAL A 115 0.89 4.43 15.35
N VAL A 116 -0.08 5.26 14.96
CA VAL A 116 0.10 6.70 14.75
C VAL A 116 -0.98 7.49 15.50
N ASP A 117 -0.56 8.57 16.15
CA ASP A 117 -1.45 9.57 16.73
C ASP A 117 -1.42 10.85 15.88
N LEU A 118 -2.43 11.00 15.03
CA LEU A 118 -2.57 12.16 14.13
C LEU A 118 -2.88 13.48 14.85
N LYS A 119 -3.14 13.46 16.16
CA LYS A 119 -3.31 14.69 16.95
C LYS A 119 -1.98 15.33 17.33
N LYS A 120 -0.88 14.59 17.23
CA LYS A 120 0.47 15.10 17.54
C LYS A 120 1.01 15.92 16.37
N SER A 121 1.97 16.78 16.68
CA SER A 121 2.67 17.58 15.67
C SER A 121 3.42 16.67 14.68
N PHE A 122 3.65 17.18 13.47
CA PHE A 122 4.57 16.58 12.51
C PHE A 122 5.88 16.12 13.18
N ASN A 123 6.41 14.97 12.76
CA ASN A 123 7.56 14.25 13.33
C ASN A 123 7.39 13.65 14.74
N ASN A 124 6.21 13.77 15.36
CA ASN A 124 5.94 13.21 16.68
C ASN A 124 4.68 12.31 16.69
N ARG A 125 4.20 11.87 15.53
CA ARG A 125 2.94 11.12 15.39
C ARG A 125 3.12 9.62 15.54
N ILE A 126 4.27 9.06 15.15
CA ILE A 126 4.51 7.62 15.30
C ILE A 126 4.67 7.26 16.77
N LEU A 127 3.78 6.40 17.27
CA LEU A 127 3.83 5.85 18.62
C LEU A 127 4.58 4.52 18.67
N LYS A 128 4.44 3.70 17.62
CA LYS A 128 4.96 2.33 17.59
C LYS A 128 5.14 1.84 16.16
N ILE A 129 6.20 1.08 15.91
CA ILE A 129 6.35 0.21 14.74
C ILE A 129 6.71 -1.19 15.24
N GLU A 130 6.00 -2.21 14.75
CA GLU A 130 6.22 -3.61 15.11
C GLU A 130 6.25 -4.49 13.86
N ALA A 131 7.20 -5.42 13.79
CA ALA A 131 7.31 -6.40 12.72
C ALA A 131 6.92 -7.80 13.23
#